data_AF-A0A954DYY0-F1
#
_entry.id   AF-A0A954DYY0-F1
#
_cell.length_a   1.000
_cell.length_b   1.000
_cell.length_c   1.000
_cell.angle_alpha   90.00
_cell.angle_beta   90.00
_cell.angle_gamma   90.00
#
_symmetry.space_group_name_H-M   'P 1'
#
loop_
_entity.id
_entity.type
_entity.pdbx_description
1 polymer ?
#
loop_
_entity_poly.entity_id
_entity_poly.type
_entity_poly.pdbx_seq_one_letter_code
_entity_poly.pdbx_strand_id
1 'polypeptide(L)'
;MSPGTDRAVAVLRAIGTTLTRLPRVAGIVLAIGWIAVIWNLSSLEGMDAPQSFLRSWLHNSAHAPFFGFLAFLLAIALPRVGDWPRVDRLGAPCVLLVVLAYALVDEWHQNHVPGRDSDWADVVTDFVGASVTLWIIAWLGRRDAERGGLWPRIAGGLALCLAGGFLAAWRGMG
;
A
#
# COMPACT_ATOMS: atom_id res chain seq x y z
N MET A 1 30.89 -9.05 -3.65
CA MET A 1 29.86 -7.97 -3.65
C MET A 1 29.82 -7.38 -5.05
N SER A 2 28.67 -7.37 -5.74
CA SER A 2 28.61 -6.89 -7.13
C SER A 2 28.31 -5.39 -7.20
N PRO A 3 28.94 -4.62 -8.10
CA PRO A 3 28.70 -3.17 -8.24
C PRO A 3 27.26 -2.77 -8.62
N GLY A 4 26.45 -3.73 -9.11
CA GLY A 4 25.06 -3.49 -9.51
C GLY A 4 24.06 -3.47 -8.35
N THR A 5 24.42 -4.03 -7.19
CA THR A 5 23.53 -4.22 -6.03
C THR A 5 23.24 -2.90 -5.29
N ASP A 6 24.24 -2.04 -5.08
CA ASP A 6 24.06 -0.77 -4.37
C ASP A 6 23.27 0.27 -5.16
N ARG A 7 23.23 0.11 -6.49
CA ARG A 7 22.49 0.99 -7.40
C ARG A 7 20.99 1.01 -7.12
N ALA A 8 20.38 -0.13 -6.74
CA ALA A 8 18.94 -0.19 -6.52
C ALA A 8 18.50 0.66 -5.31
N VAL A 9 19.20 0.54 -4.18
CA VAL A 9 18.92 1.37 -2.99
C VAL A 9 19.23 2.84 -3.28
N ALA A 10 20.32 3.12 -3.98
CA ALA A 10 20.68 4.48 -4.37
C ALA A 10 19.61 5.12 -5.28
N VAL A 11 19.09 4.38 -6.26
CA VAL A 11 18.01 4.85 -7.16
C VAL A 11 16.72 5.09 -6.37
N LEU A 12 16.30 4.15 -5.52
CA LEU A 12 15.09 4.32 -4.70
C LEU A 12 15.21 5.52 -3.75
N ARG A 13 16.38 5.73 -3.15
CA ARG A 13 16.65 6.93 -2.34
C ARG A 13 16.63 8.20 -3.18
N ALA A 14 17.24 8.21 -4.37
CA ALA A 14 17.25 9.37 -5.25
C ALA A 14 15.83 9.75 -5.72
N ILE A 15 15.00 8.76 -6.03
CA ILE A 15 13.58 8.97 -6.33
C ILE A 15 12.87 9.53 -5.10
N GLY A 16 13.03 8.90 -3.93
CA GLY A 16 12.41 9.34 -2.68
C GLY A 16 12.79 10.76 -2.29
N THR A 17 14.08 11.12 -2.36
CA THR A 17 14.56 12.47 -2.06
C THR A 17 14.09 13.49 -3.10
N THR A 18 13.93 13.09 -4.36
CA THR A 18 13.37 13.98 -5.38
C THR A 18 11.90 14.26 -5.11
N LEU A 19 11.12 13.22 -4.76
CA LEU A 19 9.70 13.36 -4.45
C LEU A 19 9.46 14.13 -3.16
N THR A 20 10.34 14.02 -2.17
CA THR A 20 10.26 14.84 -0.95
C THR A 20 10.62 16.30 -1.19
N ARG A 21 11.13 16.70 -2.37
CA ARG A 21 11.23 18.13 -2.71
C ARG A 21 9.87 18.77 -2.99
N LEU A 22 8.85 17.98 -3.33
CA LEU A 22 7.48 18.46 -3.44
C LEU A 22 7.04 19.05 -2.08
N PRO A 23 6.23 20.12 -2.04
CA PRO A 23 5.70 20.61 -0.79
C PRO A 23 4.77 19.57 -0.17
N ARG A 24 4.69 19.52 1.16
CA ARG A 24 3.87 18.51 1.88
C ARG A 24 2.40 18.51 1.44
N VAL A 25 1.87 19.69 1.09
CA VAL A 25 0.50 19.85 0.55
C VAL A 25 0.31 19.10 -0.76
N ALA A 26 1.35 18.98 -1.61
CA ALA A 26 1.26 18.18 -2.83
C ALA A 26 1.04 16.69 -2.51
N GLY A 27 1.68 16.16 -1.46
CA GLY A 27 1.40 14.79 -0.99
C GLY A 27 -0.06 14.59 -0.60
N ILE A 28 -0.66 15.57 0.09
CA ILE A 28 -2.09 15.55 0.45
C ILE A 28 -2.98 15.57 -0.80
N VAL A 29 -2.71 16.50 -1.73
CA VAL A 29 -3.47 16.63 -2.98
C VAL A 29 -3.39 15.35 -3.81
N LEU A 30 -2.19 14.76 -3.94
CA LEU A 30 -2.00 13.50 -4.65
C LEU A 30 -2.72 12.34 -3.95
N ALA A 31 -2.67 12.27 -2.62
CA ALA A 31 -3.39 11.24 -1.86
C ALA A 31 -4.91 11.35 -2.04
N ILE A 32 -5.48 12.57 -2.03
CA ILE A 32 -6.91 12.81 -2.31
C ILE A 32 -7.25 12.41 -3.75
N GLY A 33 -6.40 12.77 -4.72
CA GLY A 33 -6.59 12.35 -6.11
C GLY A 33 -6.56 10.83 -6.26
N TRP A 34 -5.68 10.15 -5.52
CA TRP A 34 -5.61 8.68 -5.52
C TRP A 34 -6.79 8.02 -4.83
N ILE A 35 -7.28 8.59 -3.72
CA ILE A 35 -8.55 8.20 -3.09
C ILE A 35 -9.69 8.28 -4.13
N ALA A 36 -9.76 9.36 -4.91
CA ALA A 36 -10.77 9.47 -5.96
C ALA A 36 -10.62 8.37 -7.03
N VAL A 37 -9.39 7.99 -7.40
CA VAL A 37 -9.16 6.85 -8.31
C VAL A 37 -9.67 5.55 -7.71
N ILE A 38 -9.30 5.24 -6.46
CA ILE A 38 -9.76 4.03 -5.77
C ILE A 38 -11.29 4.01 -5.72
N TRP A 39 -11.91 5.10 -5.29
CA TRP A 39 -13.37 5.24 -5.24
C TRP A 39 -14.04 4.89 -6.58
N ASN A 40 -13.53 5.45 -7.69
CA ASN A 40 -14.10 5.19 -9.02
C ASN A 40 -13.94 3.72 -9.43
N LEU A 41 -12.82 3.08 -9.10
CA LEU A 41 -12.62 1.64 -9.36
C LEU A 41 -13.53 0.78 -8.49
N SER A 42 -13.76 1.19 -7.24
CA SER A 42 -14.64 0.52 -6.29
C SER A 42 -16.13 0.71 -6.64
N SER A 43 -16.49 1.76 -7.36
CA SER A 43 -17.85 1.97 -7.91
C SER A 43 -18.16 1.09 -9.13
N LEU A 44 -17.19 0.40 -9.72
CA LEU A 44 -17.45 -0.51 -10.83
C LEU A 44 -18.25 -1.72 -10.34
N GLU A 45 -19.38 -1.99 -10.98
CA GLU A 45 -20.22 -3.17 -10.72
C GLU A 45 -19.40 -4.46 -10.86
N GLY A 46 -19.75 -5.46 -10.04
CA GLY A 46 -19.16 -6.78 -10.19
C GLY A 46 -19.65 -7.46 -11.46
N MET A 47 -18.82 -8.33 -12.02
CA MET A 47 -19.24 -9.17 -13.13
C MET A 47 -20.16 -10.29 -12.63
N ASP A 48 -21.27 -10.53 -13.33
CA ASP A 48 -22.12 -11.73 -13.19
C ASP A 48 -21.40 -12.98 -13.75
N ALA A 49 -20.23 -13.28 -13.21
CA ALA A 49 -19.43 -14.45 -13.54
C ALA A 49 -19.16 -15.24 -12.25
N PRO A 50 -19.16 -16.58 -12.30
CA PRO A 50 -18.83 -17.39 -11.13
C PRO A 50 -17.49 -16.97 -10.52
N GLN A 51 -17.49 -16.62 -9.23
CA GLN A 51 -16.28 -16.36 -8.47
C GLN A 51 -15.46 -17.67 -8.41
N SER A 52 -14.29 -17.67 -9.05
CA SER A 52 -13.32 -18.76 -8.91
C SER A 52 -12.26 -18.36 -7.89
N PHE A 53 -11.66 -19.34 -7.22
CA PHE A 53 -10.56 -19.11 -6.27
C PHE A 53 -9.50 -18.14 -6.81
N LEU A 54 -9.03 -18.38 -8.04
CA LEU A 54 -8.00 -17.54 -8.67
C LEU A 54 -8.48 -16.10 -8.88
N ARG A 55 -9.75 -15.89 -9.23
CA ARG A 55 -10.32 -14.56 -9.42
C ARG A 55 -10.42 -13.83 -8.08
N SER A 56 -10.96 -14.47 -7.05
CA SER A 56 -11.07 -13.89 -5.70
C SER A 56 -9.69 -13.56 -5.14
N TRP A 57 -8.72 -14.47 -5.34
CA TRP A 57 -7.35 -14.27 -4.90
C TRP A 57 -6.67 -13.09 -5.59
N LEU A 58 -6.79 -12.98 -6.90
CA LEU A 58 -6.21 -11.88 -7.68
C LEU A 58 -6.87 -10.54 -7.34
N HIS A 59 -8.20 -10.53 -7.20
CA HIS A 59 -8.93 -9.33 -6.82
C HIS A 59 -8.50 -8.83 -5.44
N ASN A 60 -8.52 -9.70 -4.43
CA ASN A 60 -8.07 -9.33 -3.09
C ASN A 60 -6.58 -8.90 -3.10
N SER A 61 -5.70 -9.65 -3.77
CA SER A 61 -4.28 -9.30 -3.84
C SER A 61 -4.00 -7.97 -4.56
N ALA A 62 -4.88 -7.53 -5.46
CA ALA A 62 -4.74 -6.27 -6.18
C ALA A 62 -4.94 -5.04 -5.27
N HIS A 63 -5.65 -5.18 -4.16
CA HIS A 63 -5.85 -4.09 -3.19
C HIS A 63 -4.54 -3.60 -2.56
N ALA A 64 -3.65 -4.53 -2.20
CA ALA A 64 -2.39 -4.22 -1.54
C ALA A 64 -1.54 -3.14 -2.27
N PRO A 65 -1.29 -3.20 -3.59
CA PRO A 65 -0.56 -2.13 -4.28
C PRO A 65 -1.32 -0.80 -4.34
N PHE A 66 -2.66 -0.78 -4.43
CA PHE A 66 -3.44 0.48 -4.44
C PHE A 66 -3.33 1.21 -3.10
N PHE A 67 -3.53 0.51 -1.99
CA PHE A 67 -3.45 1.11 -0.66
C PHE A 67 -2.01 1.28 -0.17
N GLY A 68 -1.08 0.45 -0.64
CA GLY A 68 0.35 0.70 -0.52
C GLY A 68 0.76 2.02 -1.18
N PHE A 69 0.29 2.28 -2.41
CA PHE A 69 0.55 3.54 -3.08
C PHE A 69 -0.12 4.74 -2.38
N LEU A 70 -1.33 4.57 -1.83
CA LEU A 70 -1.95 5.58 -0.96
C LEU A 70 -1.06 5.91 0.24
N ALA A 71 -0.54 4.90 0.94
CA ALA A 71 0.36 5.08 2.08
C ALA A 71 1.67 5.80 1.67
N PHE A 72 2.19 5.50 0.48
CA PHE A 72 3.34 6.20 -0.08
C PHE A 72 3.06 7.69 -0.32
N LEU A 73 1.92 8.05 -0.92
CA LEU A 73 1.54 9.45 -1.14
C LEU A 73 1.34 10.20 0.18
N LEU A 74 0.70 9.56 1.16
CA LEU A 74 0.54 10.09 2.51
C LEU A 74 1.89 10.26 3.22
N ALA A 75 2.87 9.40 2.97
CA ALA A 75 4.23 9.55 3.51
C ALA A 75 4.93 10.82 2.99
N ILE A 76 4.65 11.29 1.76
CA ILE A 76 5.16 12.56 1.22
C ILE A 76 4.63 13.76 2.05
N ALA A 77 3.43 13.63 2.63
CA ALA A 77 2.81 14.66 3.45
C ALA A 77 3.33 14.70 4.90
N LEU A 78 4.07 13.69 5.35
CA LEU A 78 4.62 13.63 6.70
C LEU A 78 5.67 14.74 6.95
N PRO A 79 5.88 15.14 8.22
CA PRO A 79 7.05 15.91 8.62
C PRO A 79 8.35 15.19 8.21
N ARG A 80 9.45 15.93 8.09
CA ARG A 80 10.73 15.40 7.60
C ARG A 80 11.82 15.46 8.65
N VAL A 81 12.80 14.57 8.54
CA VAL A 81 14.08 14.63 9.27
C VAL A 81 15.17 14.67 8.20
N GLY A 82 15.80 15.84 8.02
CA GLY A 82 16.58 16.11 6.81
C GLY A 82 15.68 16.08 5.57
N ASP A 83 16.11 15.34 4.54
CA ASP A 83 15.40 15.22 3.26
C ASP A 83 14.41 14.04 3.19
N TRP A 84 14.19 13.32 4.28
CA TRP A 84 13.38 12.09 4.29
C TRP A 84 12.13 12.21 5.18
N PRO A 85 10.99 11.59 4.83
CA PRO A 85 9.79 11.58 5.67
C PRO A 85 10.03 10.86 7.00
N ARG A 86 9.46 11.42 8.06
CA ARG A 86 9.56 10.92 9.43
C ARG A 86 8.56 9.78 9.66
N VAL A 87 8.87 8.61 9.13
CA VAL A 87 8.09 7.37 9.34
C VAL A 87 8.55 6.69 10.64
N ASP A 88 8.31 7.36 11.77
CA ASP A 88 8.66 6.89 13.11
C ASP A 88 7.41 6.38 13.88
N ARG A 89 7.55 6.22 15.20
CA ARG A 89 6.47 5.79 16.11
C ARG A 89 5.23 6.69 16.13
N LEU A 90 5.29 7.89 15.55
CA LEU A 90 4.13 8.78 15.40
C LEU A 90 3.69 8.88 13.94
N GLY A 91 4.65 9.02 13.02
CA GLY A 91 4.34 9.18 11.59
C GLY A 91 3.68 7.95 10.96
N ALA A 92 4.19 6.74 11.24
CA ALA A 92 3.64 5.52 10.66
C ALA A 92 2.19 5.24 11.12
N PRO A 93 1.86 5.30 12.43
CA PRO A 93 0.48 5.14 12.88
C PRO A 93 -0.48 6.16 12.29
N CYS A 94 -0.07 7.42 12.09
CA CYS A 94 -0.93 8.43 11.47
C CYS A 94 -1.33 8.04 10.04
N VAL A 95 -0.37 7.57 9.23
CA VAL A 95 -0.67 7.12 7.85
C VAL A 95 -1.54 5.88 7.88
N LEU A 96 -1.19 4.88 8.71
CA LEU A 96 -1.96 3.64 8.82
C LEU A 96 -3.40 3.87 9.28
N LEU A 97 -3.64 4.82 10.18
CA LEU A 97 -5.00 5.18 10.61
C LEU A 97 -5.81 5.80 9.47
N VAL A 98 -5.21 6.67 8.65
CA VAL A 98 -5.88 7.25 7.49
C VAL A 98 -6.20 6.18 6.44
N VAL A 99 -5.25 5.30 6.15
CA VAL A 99 -5.45 4.17 5.22
C VAL A 99 -6.55 3.25 5.76
N LEU A 100 -6.49 2.86 7.02
CA LEU A 100 -7.48 1.98 7.63
C LEU A 100 -8.88 2.61 7.62
N ALA A 101 -8.99 3.88 7.98
CA ALA A 101 -10.26 4.61 7.92
C ALA A 101 -10.81 4.64 6.50
N TYR A 102 -9.96 4.88 5.49
CA TYR A 102 -10.39 4.89 4.11
C TYR A 102 -10.76 3.48 3.59
N ALA A 103 -9.99 2.44 3.94
CA ALA A 103 -10.30 1.05 3.59
C ALA A 103 -11.68 0.63 4.12
N LEU A 104 -12.00 0.99 5.37
CA LEU A 104 -13.33 0.76 5.94
C LEU A 104 -14.44 1.52 5.21
N VAL A 105 -14.17 2.76 4.78
CA VAL A 105 -15.12 3.55 3.99
C VAL A 105 -15.31 2.96 2.59
N ASP A 106 -14.23 2.51 1.95
CA ASP A 106 -14.28 1.90 0.61
C ASP A 106 -15.08 0.60 0.65
N GLU A 107 -14.80 -0.25 1.63
CA GLU A 107 -15.53 -1.49 1.90
C GLU A 107 -17.03 -1.25 2.15
N TRP A 108 -17.35 -0.25 3.00
CA TRP A 108 -18.74 0.15 3.21
C TRP A 108 -19.40 0.70 1.93
N HIS A 109 -18.69 1.46 1.12
CA HIS A 109 -19.18 1.95 -0.17
C HIS A 109 -19.44 0.79 -1.14
N GLN A 110 -18.53 -0.18 -1.24
CA GLN A 110 -18.68 -1.37 -2.09
C GLN A 110 -19.89 -2.23 -1.73
N ASN A 111 -20.29 -2.28 -0.45
CA ASN A 111 -21.51 -2.99 -0.01
C ASN A 111 -22.79 -2.45 -0.67
N HIS A 112 -22.75 -1.23 -1.24
CA HIS A 112 -23.87 -0.61 -1.93
C HIS A 112 -23.75 -0.69 -3.46
N VAL A 113 -22.70 -1.35 -3.98
CA VAL A 113 -22.46 -1.50 -5.42
C VAL A 113 -22.99 -2.87 -5.87
N PRO A 114 -23.91 -2.92 -6.86
CA PRO A 114 -24.45 -4.19 -7.35
C PRO A 114 -23.37 -5.17 -7.84
N GLY A 115 -23.51 -6.44 -7.47
CA GLY A 115 -22.59 -7.51 -7.86
C GLY A 115 -21.22 -7.45 -7.19
N ARG A 116 -20.95 -6.48 -6.31
CA ARG A 116 -19.73 -6.44 -5.51
C ARG A 116 -19.88 -7.24 -4.24
N ASP A 117 -18.88 -8.08 -3.98
CA ASP A 117 -18.70 -8.73 -2.70
C ASP A 117 -17.77 -7.86 -1.85
N SER A 118 -18.30 -7.39 -0.74
CA SER A 118 -17.52 -6.78 0.34
C SER A 118 -17.01 -7.88 1.27
N ASP A 119 -15.70 -7.95 1.44
CA ASP A 119 -15.04 -8.84 2.38
C ASP A 119 -14.09 -8.06 3.31
N TRP A 120 -14.21 -8.27 4.62
CA TRP A 120 -13.25 -7.79 5.62
C TRP A 120 -11.80 -8.15 5.31
N ALA A 121 -11.57 -9.19 4.51
CA ALA A 121 -10.24 -9.54 4.03
C ALA A 121 -9.64 -8.49 3.08
N ASP A 122 -10.43 -7.70 2.36
CA ASP A 122 -9.94 -6.58 1.53
C ASP A 122 -9.30 -5.51 2.44
N VAL A 123 -9.98 -5.12 3.53
CA VAL A 123 -9.46 -4.18 4.54
C VAL A 123 -8.15 -4.67 5.17
N VAL A 124 -8.02 -5.98 5.41
CA VAL A 124 -6.77 -6.56 5.92
C VAL A 124 -5.65 -6.42 4.89
N THR A 125 -5.93 -6.73 3.63
CA THR A 125 -4.95 -6.65 2.54
C THR A 125 -4.52 -5.20 2.26
N ASP A 126 -5.44 -4.24 2.36
CA ASP A 126 -5.15 -2.80 2.31
C ASP A 126 -4.16 -2.38 3.39
N PHE A 127 -4.45 -2.79 4.62
CA PHE A 127 -3.63 -2.46 5.79
C PHE A 127 -2.24 -3.09 5.69
N VAL A 128 -2.14 -4.33 5.20
CA VAL A 128 -0.86 -5.02 4.95
C VAL A 128 -0.06 -4.28 3.87
N GLY A 129 -0.69 -3.91 2.74
CA GLY A 129 -0.03 -3.18 1.66
C GLY A 129 0.55 -1.84 2.11
N ALA A 130 -0.23 -1.09 2.90
CA ALA A 130 0.23 0.16 3.52
C ALA A 130 1.36 -0.05 4.52
N SER A 131 1.26 -1.07 5.39
CA SER A 131 2.28 -1.40 6.39
C SER A 131 3.62 -1.77 5.76
N VAL A 132 3.59 -2.62 4.72
CA VAL A 132 4.79 -3.01 3.96
C VAL A 132 5.43 -1.80 3.31
N THR A 133 4.63 -0.92 2.71
CA THR A 133 5.12 0.31 2.07
C THR A 133 5.83 1.22 3.06
N LEU A 134 5.21 1.49 4.22
CA LEU A 134 5.83 2.30 5.28
C LEU A 134 7.08 1.65 5.85
N TRP A 135 7.11 0.32 5.99
CA TRP A 135 8.29 -0.41 6.44
C TRP A 135 9.48 -0.23 5.49
N ILE A 136 9.23 -0.28 4.19
CA ILE A 136 10.26 -0.04 3.16
C ILE A 136 10.72 1.43 3.20
N ILE A 137 9.80 2.39 3.28
CA ILE A 137 10.14 3.83 3.35
C ILE A 137 10.97 4.14 4.60
N ALA A 138 10.58 3.62 5.77
CA ALA A 138 11.29 3.80 7.01
C ALA A 138 12.70 3.20 6.95
N TRP A 139 12.83 2.01 6.34
CA TRP A 139 14.12 1.36 6.16
C TRP A 139 15.05 2.14 5.23
N LEU A 140 14.54 2.62 4.08
CA LEU A 140 15.31 3.43 3.12
C LEU A 140 15.85 4.73 3.73
N GLY A 141 15.13 5.30 4.71
CA GLY A 141 15.52 6.50 5.45
C GLY A 141 16.65 6.30 6.46
N ARG A 142 17.03 5.05 6.79
CA ARG A 142 18.15 4.77 7.67
C ARG A 142 19.48 5.03 6.96
N ARG A 143 20.49 5.56 7.67
CA ARG A 143 21.82 5.81 7.09
C ARG A 143 22.56 4.53 6.71
N ASP A 144 22.33 3.44 7.43
CA ASP A 144 22.94 2.13 7.27
C ASP A 144 22.15 1.17 6.34
N ALA A 145 21.14 1.68 5.62
CA ALA A 145 20.34 0.81 4.75
C ALA A 145 21.18 0.32 3.54
N GLU A 146 21.50 -0.99 3.53
CA GLU A 146 22.22 -1.70 2.47
C GLU A 146 21.31 -2.67 1.70
N ARG A 147 21.61 -2.99 0.44
CA ARG A 147 20.68 -3.80 -0.40
C ARG A 147 20.29 -5.16 0.21
N GLY A 148 21.14 -5.77 1.04
CA GLY A 148 20.82 -7.01 1.77
C GLY A 148 19.59 -6.89 2.67
N GLY A 149 19.24 -5.68 3.12
CA GLY A 149 18.02 -5.40 3.87
C GLY A 149 16.79 -5.13 2.98
N LEU A 150 16.94 -4.76 1.71
CA LEU A 150 15.80 -4.40 0.85
C LEU A 150 15.01 -5.64 0.43
N TRP A 151 15.68 -6.65 -0.11
CA TRP A 151 15.03 -7.82 -0.70
C TRP A 151 14.22 -8.66 0.29
N PRO A 152 14.68 -8.92 1.53
CA PRO A 152 13.85 -9.61 2.52
C PRO A 152 12.57 -8.85 2.85
N ARG A 153 12.59 -7.51 2.80
CA ARG A 153 11.41 -6.66 3.04
C ARG A 153 10.43 -6.70 1.88
N ILE A 154 10.94 -6.62 0.64
CA ILE A 154 10.13 -6.77 -0.56
C ILE A 154 9.53 -8.17 -0.62
N ALA A 155 10.35 -9.21 -0.44
CA ALA A 155 9.89 -10.61 -0.50
C ALA A 155 8.92 -10.94 0.63
N GLY A 156 9.22 -10.53 1.87
CA GLY A 156 8.33 -10.70 3.01
C GLY A 156 7.03 -9.91 2.85
N GLY A 157 7.11 -8.69 2.33
CA GLY A 157 5.94 -7.88 2.03
C GLY A 157 5.04 -8.47 0.96
N LEU A 158 5.62 -8.91 -0.16
CA LEU A 158 4.89 -9.63 -1.22
C LEU A 158 4.26 -10.91 -0.68
N ALA A 159 4.99 -11.69 0.13
CA ALA A 159 4.45 -12.90 0.73
C ALA A 159 3.26 -12.61 1.65
N LEU A 160 3.32 -11.55 2.47
CA LEU A 160 2.21 -11.14 3.33
C LEU A 160 0.99 -10.69 2.52
N CYS A 161 1.18 -9.90 1.45
CA CYS A 161 0.07 -9.49 0.58
C CYS A 161 -0.58 -10.70 -0.12
N LEU A 162 0.22 -11.62 -0.66
CA LEU A 162 -0.28 -12.81 -1.36
C LEU A 162 -0.96 -13.79 -0.39
N ALA A 163 -0.46 -13.92 0.83
CA ALA A 163 -1.07 -14.74 1.88
C ALA A 163 -2.41 -14.16 2.36
N GLY A 164 -2.51 -12.83 2.48
CA GLY A 164 -3.77 -12.14 2.79
C GLY A 164 -4.85 -12.46 1.76
N GLY A 165 -4.53 -12.29 0.47
CA GLY A 165 -5.44 -12.67 -0.60
C GLY A 165 -5.78 -14.15 -0.61
N PHE A 166 -4.82 -15.03 -0.33
CA PHE A 166 -5.07 -16.47 -0.34
C PHE A 166 -6.11 -16.85 0.73
N LEU A 167 -5.97 -16.28 1.94
CA LEU A 167 -6.91 -16.50 3.04
C LEU A 167 -8.32 -15.99 2.72
N ALA A 168 -8.42 -14.84 2.04
CA ALA A 168 -9.70 -14.30 1.56
C ALA A 168 -10.38 -15.29 0.59
N ALA A 169 -9.63 -15.68 -0.44
CA ALA A 169 -10.12 -16.60 -1.47
C ALA A 169 -10.49 -17.98 -0.91
N TRP A 170 -9.73 -18.49 0.06
CA TRP A 170 -10.03 -19.76 0.73
C TRP A 170 -11.33 -19.71 1.53
N ARG A 171 -11.58 -18.60 2.24
CA ARG A 171 -12.82 -18.42 3.02
C ARG A 171 -14.06 -18.34 2.13
N GLY A 172 -13.96 -17.70 0.97
CA GLY A 172 -15.06 -17.60 0.01
C GLY A 172 -15.46 -18.92 -0.67
N MET A 173 -14.69 -20.01 -0.47
CA MET A 173 -14.99 -21.33 -1.05
C MET A 173 -15.75 -22.28 -0.10
N GLY A 174 -15.86 -21.95 1.18
CA GLY A 174 -16.51 -22.79 2.21
C GLY A 174 -17.87 -22.25 2.63
#